data_AF-A0A7S3W1Z5-F1
#
_entry.id   AF-A0A7S3W1Z5-F1
#
_cell.length_a   1.000
_cell.length_b   1.000
_cell.length_c   1.000
_cell.angle_alpha   90.00
_cell.angle_beta   90.00
_cell.angle_gamma   90.00
#
_symmetry.space_group_name_H-M   'P 1'
#
loop_
_entity.id
_entity.type
_entity.pdbx_description
1 polymer ?
#
loop_
_entity_poly.entity_id
_entity_poly.type
_entity_poly.pdbx_seq_one_letter_code
_entity_poly.pdbx_strand_id
1 'polypeptide(L)'
;DVQPLFPDQAIDSVVQVEPVFEVTTQAPTECAVCPGDFRMKGYGDVSLVPTGWFEKECGSPVKLSDGGKVEPSMGARAYFAESCKAGVYDHTQYLALDLLGKRMRYMVDLTGTGCGCNAAMYLTSMRQNGHK
;
A
#
# COMPACT_ATOMS: atom_id res chain seq x y z
N ASP A 1 10.48 31.04 75.55
CA ASP A 1 11.02 31.73 74.36
C ASP A 1 10.93 30.78 73.16
N VAL A 2 9.83 30.76 72.39
CA VAL A 2 9.44 31.72 71.31
C VAL A 2 10.53 31.69 70.22
N GLN A 3 10.37 31.17 69.00
CA GLN A 3 9.26 31.25 68.03
C GLN A 3 9.51 30.28 66.84
N PRO A 4 8.48 29.72 66.16
CA PRO A 4 8.62 29.03 64.88
C PRO A 4 8.40 29.98 63.68
N LEU A 5 9.14 29.77 62.59
CA LEU A 5 8.99 30.46 61.30
C LEU A 5 8.38 29.48 60.28
N PHE A 6 7.12 29.68 59.93
CA PHE A 6 6.57 29.31 58.62
C PHE A 6 6.23 30.62 57.89
N PRO A 7 6.23 30.65 56.55
CA PRO A 7 4.94 30.42 55.91
C PRO A 7 4.97 29.59 54.61
N ASP A 8 3.80 29.03 54.34
CA ASP A 8 3.24 28.50 53.10
C ASP A 8 3.94 28.82 51.78
N GLN A 9 4.17 27.78 50.97
CA GLN A 9 3.88 27.85 49.54
C GLN A 9 3.24 26.55 49.05
N ALA A 10 1.92 26.62 48.83
CA ALA A 10 1.23 25.78 47.87
C ALA A 10 1.51 26.31 46.46
N ILE A 11 2.08 25.48 45.58
CA ILE A 11 1.75 25.57 44.15
C ILE A 11 1.80 24.18 43.51
N ASP A 12 0.60 23.78 43.13
CA ASP A 12 0.22 22.73 42.21
C ASP A 12 0.95 22.87 40.86
N SER A 13 1.48 21.78 40.32
CA SER A 13 1.86 21.65 38.91
C SER A 13 2.02 20.17 38.57
N VAL A 14 0.89 19.47 38.47
CA VAL A 14 0.81 18.22 37.69
C VAL A 14 1.27 18.56 36.27
N VAL A 15 2.46 18.10 35.89
CA VAL A 15 2.92 18.16 34.50
C VAL A 15 2.04 17.20 33.72
N GLN A 16 1.00 17.74 33.08
CA GLN A 16 0.22 16.99 32.10
C GLN A 16 1.12 16.72 30.90
N VAL A 17 1.65 15.50 30.83
CA VAL A 17 2.30 15.00 29.62
C VAL A 17 1.16 14.52 28.72
N GLU A 18 0.64 15.40 27.87
CA GLU A 18 -0.25 14.99 26.80
C GLU A 18 0.56 14.18 25.77
N PRO A 19 0.06 13.04 25.28
CA PRO A 19 0.74 12.30 24.24
C PRO A 19 0.66 13.10 22.95
N VAL A 20 1.80 13.63 22.52
CA VAL A 20 1.96 14.14 21.15
C VAL A 20 1.87 12.92 20.23
N PHE A 21 0.67 12.59 19.77
CA PHE A 21 0.49 11.76 18.59
C PHE A 21 0.93 12.61 17.41
N GLU A 22 2.21 12.51 17.05
CA GLU A 22 2.69 12.94 15.74
C GLU A 22 1.95 12.11 14.69
N VAL A 23 0.86 12.66 14.17
CA VAL A 23 0.29 12.21 12.89
C VAL A 23 1.27 12.70 11.84
N THR A 24 2.33 11.94 11.61
CA THR A 24 3.25 12.18 10.50
C THR A 24 2.44 12.03 9.22
N THR A 25 1.99 13.16 8.68
CA THR A 25 1.48 13.23 7.31
C THR A 25 2.70 13.05 6.44
N GLN A 26 3.05 11.79 6.16
CA GLN A 26 4.19 11.44 5.33
C GLN A 26 3.90 12.00 3.94
N ALA A 27 4.68 12.99 3.52
CA ALA A 27 4.68 13.45 2.14
C ALA A 27 4.81 12.22 1.23
N PRO A 28 4.09 12.17 0.10
CA PRO A 28 4.24 11.05 -0.83
C PRO A 28 5.73 10.93 -1.17
N THR A 29 6.32 9.79 -0.79
CA THR A 29 7.63 9.37 -1.27
C THR A 29 7.66 9.59 -2.78
N GLU A 30 8.72 10.15 -3.35
CA GLU A 30 8.85 10.42 -4.80
C GLU A 30 8.48 9.19 -5.68
N CYS A 31 8.59 8.00 -5.10
CA CYS A 31 8.23 6.70 -5.64
C CYS A 31 6.73 6.35 -5.63
N ALA A 32 5.90 7.09 -4.92
CA ALA A 32 4.48 6.82 -4.73
C ALA A 32 3.69 7.23 -5.97
N VAL A 33 3.60 6.32 -6.94
CA VAL A 33 2.82 6.49 -8.16
C VAL A 33 1.92 5.28 -8.38
N CYS A 34 0.66 5.55 -8.75
CA CYS A 34 -0.27 4.56 -9.26
C CYS A 34 -0.04 4.37 -10.78
N PRO A 35 0.27 3.17 -11.26
CA PRO A 35 0.53 2.91 -12.69
C PRO A 35 -0.64 3.22 -13.62
N GLY A 36 -1.87 3.27 -13.08
CA GLY A 36 -3.09 3.55 -13.81
C GLY A 36 -4.08 2.38 -13.77
N ASP A 37 -5.04 2.44 -14.69
CA ASP A 37 -6.18 1.54 -14.78
C ASP A 37 -6.25 0.84 -16.13
N PHE A 38 -6.80 -0.37 -16.15
CA PHE A 38 -7.14 -1.08 -17.37
C PHE A 38 -8.50 -1.75 -17.26
N ARG A 39 -9.13 -2.01 -18.40
CA ARG A 39 -10.44 -2.68 -18.42
C ARG A 39 -10.29 -4.20 -18.44
N MET A 40 -10.65 -4.85 -17.35
CA MET A 40 -10.72 -6.31 -17.27
C MET A 40 -12.06 -6.82 -17.82
N LYS A 41 -12.00 -7.53 -18.94
CA LYS A 41 -13.18 -8.07 -19.62
C LYS A 41 -14.01 -8.97 -18.69
N GLY A 42 -15.30 -8.65 -18.55
CA GLY A 42 -16.23 -9.39 -17.70
C GLY A 42 -16.26 -8.96 -16.23
N TYR A 43 -15.45 -7.97 -15.84
CA TYR A 43 -15.44 -7.39 -14.50
C TYR A 43 -15.70 -5.89 -14.54
N GLY A 44 -14.87 -5.12 -15.23
CA GLY A 44 -14.92 -3.66 -15.24
C GLY A 44 -13.53 -3.04 -15.27
N ASP A 45 -13.42 -1.80 -14.82
CA ASP A 45 -12.15 -1.10 -14.71
C ASP A 45 -11.40 -1.55 -13.45
N VAL A 46 -10.09 -1.71 -13.56
CA VAL A 46 -9.20 -2.28 -12.55
C VAL A 46 -7.96 -1.41 -12.44
N SER A 47 -7.67 -0.93 -11.23
CA SER A 47 -6.43 -0.23 -10.92
C SER A 47 -5.29 -1.20 -10.65
N LEU A 48 -4.05 -0.75 -10.89
CA LEU A 48 -2.86 -1.43 -10.39
C LEU A 48 -2.31 -0.73 -9.14
N VAL A 49 -1.95 -1.53 -8.15
CA VAL A 49 -1.21 -1.09 -6.95
C VAL A 49 0.14 -1.79 -6.93
N PRO A 50 1.27 -1.10 -7.19
CA PRO A 50 2.61 -1.67 -7.16
C PRO A 50 3.12 -1.80 -5.72
N THR A 51 4.12 -2.66 -5.51
CA THR A 51 4.87 -2.74 -4.25
C THR A 51 6.02 -1.74 -4.21
N GLY A 52 6.60 -1.52 -3.03
CA GLY A 52 7.88 -0.82 -2.89
C GLY A 52 7.80 0.71 -2.80
N TRP A 53 6.64 1.27 -2.45
CA TRP A 53 6.52 2.72 -2.18
C TRP A 53 7.36 3.18 -0.98
N PHE A 54 7.52 2.32 0.03
CA PHE A 54 8.25 2.64 1.26
C PHE A 54 9.72 2.16 1.24
N GLU A 55 10.20 1.69 0.09
CA GLU A 55 11.59 1.33 -0.09
C GLU A 55 12.46 2.58 -0.27
N LYS A 56 13.72 2.51 0.18
CA LYS A 56 14.67 3.63 0.10
C LYS A 56 14.95 4.01 -1.37
N GLU A 57 15.05 3.00 -2.22
CA GLU A 57 15.05 3.12 -3.67
C GLU A 57 13.68 2.66 -4.14
N CYS A 58 13.05 3.37 -5.07
CA CYS A 58 11.71 3.02 -5.53
C CYS A 58 11.64 1.55 -5.97
N GLY A 59 10.56 0.86 -5.60
CA GLY A 59 10.31 -0.50 -6.06
C GLY A 59 10.33 -0.60 -7.60
N SER A 60 10.67 -1.78 -8.11
CA SER A 60 10.71 -2.03 -9.56
C SER A 60 9.36 -1.68 -10.22
N PRO A 61 9.36 -0.93 -11.33
CA PRO A 61 8.14 -0.39 -11.90
C PRO A 61 7.31 -1.46 -12.62
N VAL A 62 6.00 -1.30 -12.55
CA VAL A 62 5.03 -1.98 -13.41
C VAL A 62 4.42 -0.95 -14.34
N LYS A 63 4.44 -1.21 -15.65
CA LYS A 63 3.88 -0.32 -16.65
C LYS A 63 2.54 -0.85 -17.15
N LEU A 64 1.65 0.07 -17.50
CA LEU A 64 0.47 -0.22 -18.30
C LEU A 64 0.73 0.30 -19.71
N SER A 65 0.69 -0.62 -20.67
CA SER A 65 0.81 -0.31 -22.09
C SER A 65 -0.56 -0.31 -22.76
N ASP A 66 -0.64 0.32 -23.93
CA ASP A 66 -1.88 0.47 -24.70
C ASP A 66 -2.61 -0.88 -24.87
N GLY A 67 -3.94 -0.83 -24.72
CA GLY A 67 -4.79 -2.02 -24.78
C GLY A 67 -4.85 -2.83 -23.48
N GLY A 68 -4.35 -2.30 -22.36
CA GLY A 68 -4.48 -2.91 -21.03
C GLY A 68 -3.47 -4.02 -20.76
N LYS A 69 -2.30 -3.96 -21.40
CA LYS A 69 -1.19 -4.89 -21.13
C LYS A 69 -0.45 -4.46 -19.87
N VAL A 70 -0.32 -5.39 -18.92
CA VAL A 70 0.46 -5.19 -17.69
C VAL A 70 1.87 -5.70 -17.91
N GLU A 71 2.86 -4.82 -17.76
CA GLU A 71 4.26 -5.09 -18.07
C GLU A 71 5.12 -4.89 -16.82
N PRO A 72 5.34 -5.94 -16.02
CA PRO A 72 6.21 -5.87 -14.85
C PRO A 72 7.69 -5.87 -15.27
N SER A 73 8.48 -4.96 -14.69
CA SER A 73 9.94 -5.02 -14.79
C SER A 73 10.50 -6.14 -13.90
N MET A 74 11.79 -6.48 -14.05
CA MET A 74 12.43 -7.47 -13.19
C MET A 74 12.31 -7.08 -11.70
N GLY A 75 11.87 -8.03 -10.87
CA GLY A 75 11.63 -7.81 -9.43
C GLY A 75 10.33 -7.07 -9.11
N ALA A 76 9.56 -6.62 -10.10
CA ALA A 76 8.32 -5.90 -9.86
C ALA A 76 7.20 -6.82 -9.37
N ARG A 77 6.34 -6.28 -8.50
CA ARG A 77 5.08 -6.92 -8.08
C ARG A 77 3.99 -5.86 -8.05
N ALA A 78 2.81 -6.21 -8.52
CA ALA A 78 1.62 -5.38 -8.43
C ALA A 78 0.37 -6.22 -8.19
N TYR A 79 -0.67 -5.57 -7.69
CA TYR A 79 -1.94 -6.18 -7.37
C TYR A 79 -3.06 -5.47 -8.12
N PHE A 80 -4.08 -6.24 -8.51
CA PHE A 80 -5.31 -5.69 -9.06
C PHE A 80 -6.15 -5.11 -7.92
N ALA A 81 -6.70 -3.93 -8.15
CA ALA A 81 -7.43 -3.16 -7.15
C ALA A 81 -8.67 -2.46 -7.74
N GLU A 82 -9.63 -2.12 -6.89
CA GLU A 82 -10.79 -1.27 -7.23
C GLU A 82 -10.38 0.21 -7.27
N SER A 83 -9.33 0.58 -6.55
CA SER A 83 -8.74 1.91 -6.57
C SER A 83 -7.25 1.83 -6.21
N CYS A 84 -6.49 2.86 -6.54
CA CYS A 84 -5.11 3.00 -6.08
C CYS A 84 -4.92 4.34 -5.39
N LYS A 85 -4.38 4.32 -4.17
CA LYS A 85 -3.99 5.51 -3.42
C LYS A 85 -2.49 5.45 -3.19
N ALA A 86 -1.76 6.23 -3.98
CA ALA A 86 -0.31 6.19 -3.98
C ALA A 86 0.27 6.45 -2.58
N GLY A 87 1.25 5.64 -2.19
CA GLY A 87 1.98 5.79 -0.93
C GLY A 87 1.22 5.33 0.31
N VAL A 88 0.07 4.66 0.17
CA VAL A 88 -0.74 4.20 1.31
C VAL A 88 -1.09 2.73 1.16
N TYR A 89 -0.76 1.92 2.17
CA TYR A 89 -1.32 0.58 2.27
C TYR A 89 -2.77 0.66 2.74
N ASP A 90 -3.69 0.19 1.91
CA ASP A 90 -5.09 0.02 2.26
C ASP A 90 -5.60 -1.29 1.67
N HIS A 91 -5.80 -2.28 2.54
CA HIS A 91 -6.25 -3.61 2.13
C HIS A 91 -7.60 -3.57 1.41
N THR A 92 -8.45 -2.58 1.69
CA THR A 92 -9.79 -2.47 1.11
C THR A 92 -9.76 -2.11 -0.37
N GLN A 93 -8.63 -1.61 -0.88
CA GLN A 93 -8.43 -1.29 -2.29
C GLN A 93 -8.36 -2.52 -3.18
N TYR A 94 -7.82 -3.64 -2.68
CA TYR A 94 -7.56 -4.81 -3.53
C TYR A 94 -8.85 -5.49 -4.01
N LEU A 95 -8.80 -6.08 -5.21
CA LEU A 95 -9.92 -6.86 -5.73
C LEU A 95 -10.17 -8.08 -4.85
N ALA A 96 -11.45 -8.32 -4.54
CA ALA A 96 -11.92 -9.59 -3.99
C ALA A 96 -12.78 -10.30 -5.04
N LEU A 97 -12.12 -11.05 -5.92
CA LEU A 97 -12.79 -11.78 -6.97
C LEU A 97 -13.45 -13.04 -6.40
N ASP A 98 -14.78 -13.10 -6.44
CA ASP A 98 -15.52 -14.35 -6.25
C ASP A 98 -15.44 -15.18 -7.55
N LEU A 99 -14.57 -16.17 -7.54
CA LEU A 99 -14.35 -17.07 -8.67
C LEU A 99 -15.09 -18.40 -8.54
N LEU A 100 -15.90 -18.62 -7.49
CA LEU A 100 -16.60 -19.88 -7.31
C LEU A 100 -17.60 -20.10 -8.45
N GLY A 101 -17.42 -21.20 -9.20
CA GLY A 101 -18.22 -21.49 -10.39
C GLY A 101 -17.97 -20.53 -11.57
N LYS A 102 -16.94 -19.69 -11.52
CA LYS A 102 -16.54 -18.77 -12.59
C LYS A 102 -15.16 -19.14 -13.14
N ARG A 103 -14.74 -18.44 -14.19
CA ARG A 103 -13.44 -18.66 -14.85
C ARG A 103 -12.73 -17.35 -15.09
N MET A 104 -11.54 -17.20 -14.52
CA MET A 104 -10.58 -16.19 -14.93
C MET A 104 -9.77 -16.72 -16.12
N ARG A 105 -9.50 -15.85 -17.10
CA ARG A 105 -8.61 -16.17 -18.23
C ARG A 105 -7.77 -14.94 -18.56
N TYR A 106 -6.49 -15.18 -18.78
CA TYR A 106 -5.53 -14.19 -19.21
C TYR A 106 -4.69 -14.75 -20.37
N MET A 107 -4.01 -13.85 -21.06
CA MET A 107 -2.95 -14.17 -22.01
C MET A 107 -1.65 -13.57 -21.48
N VAL A 108 -0.54 -14.23 -21.75
CA VAL A 108 0.78 -13.76 -21.34
C VAL A 108 1.75 -13.94 -22.50
N ASP A 109 2.60 -12.93 -22.70
CA ASP A 109 3.76 -13.02 -23.57
C ASP A 109 4.99 -13.24 -22.69
N LEU A 110 5.65 -14.39 -22.85
CA LEU A 110 6.84 -14.78 -22.09
C LEU A 110 8.11 -14.76 -22.94
N THR A 111 8.06 -14.23 -24.16
CA THR A 111 9.21 -14.23 -25.09
C THR A 111 10.45 -13.53 -24.52
N GLY A 112 10.27 -12.54 -23.63
CA GLY A 112 11.34 -11.85 -22.91
C GLY A 112 11.81 -12.51 -21.60
N THR A 113 11.23 -13.65 -21.20
CA THR A 113 11.54 -14.32 -19.93
C THR A 113 12.67 -15.34 -20.13
N GLY A 114 13.86 -15.03 -19.60
CA GLY A 114 15.01 -15.93 -19.67
C GLY A 114 14.97 -17.09 -18.67
N CYS A 115 15.94 -18.00 -18.76
CA CYS A 115 16.11 -19.09 -17.81
C CYS A 115 16.27 -18.57 -16.37
N GLY A 116 15.67 -19.27 -15.40
CA GLY A 116 15.72 -18.91 -13.98
C GLY A 116 14.79 -17.75 -13.58
N CYS A 117 14.14 -17.09 -14.53
CA CYS A 117 13.12 -16.09 -14.24
C CYS A 117 11.77 -16.74 -13.90
N ASN A 118 11.00 -16.11 -13.02
CA ASN A 118 9.64 -16.53 -12.70
C ASN A 118 8.67 -15.36 -12.90
N ALA A 119 7.85 -15.44 -13.95
CA ALA A 119 6.72 -14.55 -14.17
C ALA A 119 5.45 -15.23 -13.63
N ALA A 120 4.91 -14.70 -12.53
CA ALA A 120 3.83 -15.32 -11.80
C ALA A 120 2.58 -14.44 -11.75
N MET A 121 1.43 -15.06 -12.05
CA MET A 121 0.10 -14.53 -11.72
C MET A 121 -0.56 -15.52 -10.77
N TYR A 122 -0.95 -15.06 -9.60
CA TYR A 122 -1.55 -15.89 -8.56
C TYR A 122 -2.53 -15.08 -7.73
N LEU A 123 -3.34 -15.77 -6.93
CA LEU A 123 -4.39 -15.18 -6.11
C LEU A 123 -3.99 -15.26 -4.64
N THR A 124 -4.30 -14.20 -3.90
CA THR A 124 -4.09 -14.11 -2.45
C THR A 124 -5.26 -13.39 -1.80
N SER A 125 -5.51 -13.65 -0.52
CA SER A 125 -6.60 -13.05 0.25
C SER A 125 -6.22 -11.68 0.84
N MET A 126 -5.67 -10.80 0.01
CA MET A 126 -5.16 -9.51 0.46
C MET A 126 -6.24 -8.56 0.94
N ARG A 127 -7.41 -8.51 0.29
CA ARG A 127 -8.52 -7.66 0.75
C ARG A 127 -9.01 -8.03 2.14
N GLN A 128 -8.95 -9.32 2.48
CA GLN A 128 -9.36 -9.85 3.77
C GLN A 128 -8.31 -9.67 4.86
N ASN A 129 -7.11 -9.14 4.53
CA ASN A 129 -6.08 -8.86 5.51
C ASN A 129 -6.34 -7.54 6.24
N GLY A 130 -7.21 -7.57 7.26
CA GLY A 130 -7.55 -6.41 8.08
C GLY A 130 -6.49 -6.02 9.14
N HIS A 131 -5.36 -6.73 9.18
CA HIS A 131 -4.26 -6.39 10.09
C HIS A 131 -3.50 -5.18 9.54
N LYS A 132 -3.38 -4.13 10.37
CA LYS A 132 -2.61 -2.92 10.09
C LYS A 132 -1.17 -3.06 10.55
#